data_AF-I3EIY6-F1
#
_entry.id   AF-I3EIY6-F1
#
_cell.length_a   1.000
_cell.length_b   1.000
_cell.length_c   1.000
_cell.angle_alpha   90.00
_cell.angle_beta   90.00
_cell.angle_gamma   90.00
#
_symmetry.space_group_name_H-M   'P 1'
#
loop_
_entity.id
_entity.type
_entity.pdbx_description
1 polymer ?
#
loop_
_entity_poly.entity_id
_entity_poly.type
_entity_poly.pdbx_seq_one_letter_code
_entity_poly.pdbx_strand_id
1 'polypeptide(L)'
;MSKFFAGLEDAPQKKVNSAIAAQLNFSDDSEEDKPTISNKEKKDEEVDKLCKETTFKKPKDVDQFFKKLTKYSAHFTKKGLPSVLVDFIAEAEKNKSTPAIFKQKKTKFLEKYNEVEVILNVVEEKKHKKSYIEEIGKTYLIENLQKRKEALKEMESISTLSDVEMHRINLYLLSCIIEESVEENYVEIIDRLKKEKNFVSAEEEQSLLRTRIGKYMRNLLKYVQELDADKINWENVYYDLMEVAEGLSDVTDVPRESVLEIDYFLRSTVDDVSRPYLTKEFIDRPIDSHNYEKFKVVEKLRDLPILEAVTLYKQLTEKENSTNAYLPKCAEELGHRAFIERDFTNAMDLLEYSYYNKTLWCSAKTETVLRVLCLCFEQKMKEREFFSVFKKSLLQIGDNLLLLKSQSIKMEIARAFVFLRLGSYLESHAIITEILPGFNCETLLRTRAIELLLTPQ
;
A
#
# COMPACT_ATOMS: atom_id res chain seq x y z
N MET A 1 -104.07 -23.90 32.81
CA MET A 1 -102.77 -23.88 33.53
C MET A 1 -102.08 -22.56 33.17
N SER A 2 -102.31 -21.44 33.86
CA SER A 2 -101.98 -21.07 35.25
C SER A 2 -100.47 -20.89 35.50
N LYS A 3 -100.09 -19.61 35.64
CA LYS A 3 -98.95 -19.05 36.40
C LYS A 3 -97.53 -19.29 35.86
N PHE A 4 -97.04 -18.38 34.99
CA PHE A 4 -95.62 -17.99 34.98
C PHE A 4 -95.35 -16.59 34.36
N PHE A 5 -96.34 -15.70 34.33
CA PHE A 5 -96.10 -14.25 34.19
C PHE A 5 -96.34 -13.62 35.55
N ALA A 6 -95.28 -13.53 36.36
CA ALA A 6 -95.27 -12.73 37.56
C ALA A 6 -93.82 -12.32 37.90
N GLY A 7 -93.45 -11.14 37.40
CA GLY A 7 -92.59 -10.22 38.14
C GLY A 7 -91.07 -10.34 38.01
N LEU A 8 -90.48 -9.15 38.08
CA LEU A 8 -89.12 -8.79 38.51
C LEU A 8 -88.04 -8.91 37.42
N GLU A 9 -87.68 -7.82 36.74
CA GLU A 9 -87.04 -6.57 37.23
C GLU A 9 -85.68 -6.80 37.91
N ASP A 10 -84.69 -6.08 37.39
CA ASP A 10 -83.31 -5.87 37.84
C ASP A 10 -82.26 -6.99 37.66
N ALA A 11 -81.65 -7.07 36.47
CA ALA A 11 -80.21 -7.36 36.34
C ALA A 11 -79.62 -6.84 35.01
N PRO A 12 -78.34 -6.37 34.96
CA PRO A 12 -77.86 -5.48 33.91
C PRO A 12 -77.43 -6.18 32.61
N GLN A 13 -77.76 -5.55 31.49
CA GLN A 13 -77.54 -5.92 30.07
C GLN A 13 -76.08 -6.18 29.60
N LYS A 14 -75.09 -6.34 30.49
CA LYS A 14 -73.65 -6.28 30.09
C LYS A 14 -72.87 -7.59 30.12
N LYS A 15 -73.53 -8.75 30.21
CA LYS A 15 -72.85 -10.07 30.21
C LYS A 15 -73.40 -11.13 29.23
N VAL A 16 -74.25 -10.75 28.27
CA VAL A 16 -74.85 -11.72 27.31
C VAL A 16 -74.27 -11.62 25.88
N ASN A 17 -73.62 -10.51 25.50
CA ASN A 17 -73.06 -10.37 24.15
C ASN A 17 -71.72 -11.11 23.92
N SER A 18 -71.07 -11.65 24.95
CA SER A 18 -69.77 -12.33 24.79
C SER A 18 -69.85 -13.84 24.60
N ALA A 19 -71.04 -14.47 24.74
CA ALA A 19 -71.18 -15.92 24.62
C ALA A 19 -71.75 -16.39 23.27
N ILE A 20 -72.37 -15.51 22.47
CA ILE A 20 -73.04 -15.90 21.21
C ILE A 20 -72.11 -15.77 19.98
N ALA A 21 -71.04 -14.98 20.05
CA ALA A 21 -70.14 -14.77 18.91
C ALA A 21 -69.11 -15.90 18.69
N ALA A 22 -69.04 -16.90 19.56
CA ALA A 22 -68.00 -17.94 19.54
C ALA A 22 -68.45 -19.29 18.94
N GLN A 23 -69.69 -19.44 18.47
CA GLN A 23 -70.21 -20.74 18.05
C GLN A 23 -70.90 -20.83 16.68
N LEU A 24 -70.86 -19.79 15.83
CA LEU A 24 -71.48 -19.88 14.51
C LEU A 24 -70.56 -19.35 13.39
N ASN A 25 -69.94 -20.30 12.68
CA ASN A 25 -69.78 -20.39 11.22
C ASN A 25 -68.33 -20.46 10.66
N PHE A 26 -67.85 -21.69 10.45
CA PHE A 26 -67.32 -22.15 9.15
C PHE A 26 -68.54 -22.33 8.21
N SER A 27 -68.56 -22.14 6.89
CA SER A 27 -67.59 -21.96 5.80
C SER A 27 -68.40 -21.46 4.57
N ASP A 28 -67.81 -20.65 3.70
CA ASP A 28 -67.80 -20.88 2.24
C ASP A 28 -67.04 -19.76 1.51
N ASP A 29 -66.22 -20.19 0.56
CA ASP A 29 -65.20 -19.45 -0.17
C ASP A 29 -65.75 -18.32 -1.07
N SER A 30 -65.15 -17.13 -0.98
CA SER A 30 -64.75 -16.35 -2.17
C SER A 30 -63.92 -15.11 -1.78
N GLU A 31 -62.66 -15.15 -2.19
CA GLU A 31 -61.75 -14.05 -2.57
C GLU A 31 -61.21 -13.04 -1.52
N GLU A 32 -59.87 -12.92 -1.61
CA GLU A 32 -58.95 -11.92 -1.06
C GLU A 32 -58.45 -12.08 0.39
N ASP A 33 -57.29 -12.73 0.50
CA ASP A 33 -56.33 -12.60 1.59
C ASP A 33 -56.07 -11.11 1.91
N LYS A 34 -56.76 -10.58 2.92
CA LYS A 34 -56.29 -9.39 3.65
C LYS A 34 -55.56 -9.87 4.90
N PRO A 35 -54.27 -9.53 5.08
CA PRO A 35 -53.55 -9.92 6.27
C PRO A 35 -54.25 -9.34 7.50
N THR A 36 -54.48 -10.18 8.50
CA THR A 36 -55.09 -9.76 9.76
C THR A 36 -54.06 -8.96 10.56
N ILE A 37 -53.86 -7.69 10.20
CA ILE A 37 -52.92 -6.78 10.85
C ILE A 37 -53.32 -6.67 12.32
N SER A 38 -52.40 -6.99 13.23
CA SER A 38 -52.65 -6.94 14.66
C SER A 38 -52.97 -5.51 15.10
N ASN A 39 -53.75 -5.32 16.18
CA ASN A 39 -53.99 -3.98 16.76
C ASN A 39 -52.70 -3.25 17.16
N LYS A 40 -51.56 -3.95 17.23
CA LYS A 40 -50.22 -3.39 17.41
C LYS A 40 -49.72 -2.77 16.11
N GLU A 41 -49.66 -3.55 15.04
CA GLU A 41 -49.17 -3.10 13.73
C GLU A 41 -50.05 -1.97 13.18
N LYS A 42 -51.36 -1.99 13.41
CA LYS A 42 -52.25 -0.87 13.06
C LYS A 42 -51.85 0.45 13.73
N LYS A 43 -51.43 0.42 15.00
CA LYS A 43 -51.01 1.63 15.72
C LYS A 43 -49.62 2.10 15.31
N ASP A 44 -48.72 1.19 15.01
CA ASP A 44 -47.39 1.53 14.50
C ASP A 44 -47.49 2.11 13.07
N GLU A 45 -48.37 1.57 12.22
CA GLU A 45 -48.71 2.12 10.89
C GLU A 45 -49.40 3.49 10.97
N GLU A 46 -50.29 3.70 11.94
CA GLU A 46 -50.91 5.02 12.18
C GLU A 46 -49.88 6.07 12.62
N VAL A 47 -48.87 5.67 13.39
CA VAL A 47 -47.76 6.55 13.79
C VAL A 47 -46.82 6.82 12.61
N ASP A 48 -46.52 5.85 11.76
CA ASP A 48 -45.75 6.04 10.52
C ASP A 48 -46.47 7.00 9.56
N LYS A 49 -47.77 6.80 9.34
CA LYS A 49 -48.61 7.74 8.54
C LYS A 49 -48.57 9.16 9.13
N LEU A 50 -48.69 9.28 10.46
CA LEU A 50 -48.59 10.57 11.12
C LEU A 50 -47.22 11.24 10.89
N CYS A 51 -46.13 10.48 10.88
CA CYS A 51 -44.79 11.02 10.59
C CYS A 51 -44.69 11.48 9.13
N LYS A 52 -45.17 10.68 8.17
CA LYS A 52 -45.15 11.00 6.72
C LYS A 52 -46.00 12.22 6.36
N GLU A 53 -47.14 12.40 7.01
CA GLU A 53 -48.07 13.51 6.73
C GLU A 53 -47.67 14.83 7.41
N THR A 54 -46.81 14.77 8.42
CA THR A 54 -46.48 15.96 9.21
C THR A 54 -45.38 16.78 8.54
N THR A 55 -45.60 18.08 8.40
CA THR A 55 -44.54 19.03 8.04
C THR A 55 -44.33 20.01 9.19
N PHE A 56 -43.09 20.25 9.60
CA PHE A 56 -42.78 21.18 10.69
C PHE A 56 -42.60 22.61 10.21
N LYS A 57 -43.24 23.04 9.13
CA LYS A 57 -42.99 24.38 8.54
C LYS A 57 -43.52 25.53 9.40
N LYS A 58 -44.56 25.32 10.21
CA LYS A 58 -45.11 26.34 11.13
C LYS A 58 -45.08 25.86 12.59
N PRO A 59 -44.94 26.77 13.57
CA PRO A 59 -45.03 26.42 14.99
C PRO A 59 -46.32 25.67 15.38
N LYS A 60 -47.44 26.01 14.75
CA LYS A 60 -48.73 25.32 14.98
C LYS A 60 -48.71 23.85 14.56
N ASP A 61 -47.92 23.49 13.55
CA ASP A 61 -47.83 22.12 13.04
C ASP A 61 -47.06 21.23 14.02
N VAL A 62 -46.00 21.79 14.63
CA VAL A 62 -45.27 21.16 15.76
C VAL A 62 -46.21 20.89 16.93
N ASP A 63 -47.06 21.86 17.28
CA ASP A 63 -48.01 21.71 18.37
C ASP A 63 -49.06 20.63 18.10
N GLN A 64 -49.59 20.58 16.88
CA GLN A 64 -50.56 19.57 16.47
C GLN A 64 -49.95 18.18 16.42
N PHE A 65 -48.71 18.04 15.95
CA PHE A 65 -47.99 16.78 15.90
C PHE A 65 -47.85 16.15 17.29
N PHE A 66 -47.25 16.87 18.26
CA PHE A 66 -47.10 16.35 19.62
C PHE A 66 -48.46 16.12 20.31
N LYS A 67 -49.49 16.92 19.99
CA LYS A 67 -50.86 16.69 20.49
C LYS A 67 -51.50 15.45 19.89
N LYS A 68 -51.22 15.09 18.63
CA LYS A 68 -51.69 13.84 18.03
C LYS A 68 -50.97 12.64 18.65
N LEU A 69 -49.69 12.78 18.97
CA LEU A 69 -48.90 11.71 19.61
C LEU A 69 -49.39 11.34 21.02
N THR A 70 -50.02 12.25 21.77
CA THR A 70 -50.56 11.92 23.11
C THR A 70 -51.66 10.86 23.08
N LYS A 71 -52.35 10.69 21.94
CA LYS A 71 -53.35 9.63 21.73
C LYS A 71 -52.75 8.22 21.83
N TYR A 72 -51.45 8.10 21.59
CA TYR A 72 -50.71 6.83 21.63
C TYR A 72 -49.91 6.67 22.94
N SER A 73 -50.11 7.54 23.94
CA SER A 73 -49.40 7.49 25.22
C SER A 73 -49.40 6.10 25.88
N ALA A 74 -50.56 5.44 25.96
CA ALA A 74 -50.66 4.09 26.52
C ALA A 74 -49.92 3.00 25.71
N HIS A 75 -49.72 3.21 24.41
CA HIS A 75 -48.90 2.33 23.56
C HIS A 75 -47.42 2.58 23.81
N PHE A 76 -47.00 3.85 23.86
CA PHE A 76 -45.63 4.25 24.15
C PHE A 76 -45.16 3.80 25.54
N THR A 77 -45.99 3.93 26.56
CA THR A 77 -45.66 3.45 27.92
C THR A 77 -45.51 1.92 27.99
N LYS A 78 -46.23 1.16 27.15
CA LYS A 78 -46.19 -0.31 27.18
C LYS A 78 -45.10 -0.93 26.29
N LYS A 79 -44.73 -0.27 25.19
CA LYS A 79 -43.89 -0.85 24.14
C LYS A 79 -42.69 0.01 23.75
N GLY A 80 -42.53 1.18 24.36
CA GLY A 80 -41.55 2.17 23.95
C GLY A 80 -41.99 2.96 22.71
N LEU A 81 -41.13 3.88 22.28
CA LEU A 81 -41.36 4.69 21.09
C LEU A 81 -41.00 3.89 19.82
N PRO A 82 -41.87 3.86 18.78
CA PRO A 82 -41.53 3.25 17.50
C PRO A 82 -40.28 3.90 16.88
N SER A 83 -39.39 3.10 16.29
CA SER A 83 -38.14 3.58 15.67
C SER A 83 -38.37 4.66 14.61
N VAL A 84 -39.38 4.47 13.76
CA VAL A 84 -39.79 5.45 12.73
C VAL A 84 -40.08 6.83 13.32
N LEU A 85 -40.71 6.89 14.49
CA LEU A 85 -41.01 8.15 15.17
C LEU A 85 -39.75 8.81 15.73
N VAL A 86 -38.81 8.00 16.25
CA VAL A 86 -37.53 8.49 16.78
C VAL A 86 -36.66 9.06 15.67
N ASP A 87 -36.53 8.34 14.56
CA ASP A 87 -35.76 8.77 13.39
C ASP A 87 -36.34 10.05 12.80
N PHE A 88 -37.67 10.12 12.64
CA PHE A 88 -38.36 11.31 12.14
C PHE A 88 -38.13 12.54 13.02
N ILE A 89 -38.20 12.40 14.36
CA ILE A 89 -37.94 13.50 15.30
C ILE A 89 -36.47 13.93 15.27
N ALA A 90 -35.53 13.01 15.08
CA ALA A 90 -34.09 13.31 14.99
C ALA A 90 -33.74 14.01 13.67
N GLU A 91 -34.32 13.58 12.55
CA GLU A 91 -34.13 14.19 11.24
C GLU A 91 -34.73 15.61 11.18
N ALA A 92 -35.91 15.80 11.77
CA ALA A 92 -36.53 17.11 11.88
C ALA A 92 -35.66 18.15 12.62
N GLU A 93 -34.87 17.74 13.62
CA GLU A 93 -33.97 18.66 14.34
C GLU A 93 -32.80 19.15 13.46
N LYS A 94 -32.33 18.33 12.53
CA LYS A 94 -31.23 18.68 11.61
C LYS A 94 -31.68 19.64 10.51
N ASN A 95 -32.98 19.76 10.27
CA ASN A 95 -33.54 20.62 9.24
C ASN A 95 -33.60 22.10 9.70
N LYS A 96 -32.92 22.99 8.95
CA LYS A 96 -32.87 24.45 9.23
C LYS A 96 -34.24 25.13 9.23
N SER A 97 -35.25 24.53 8.58
CA SER A 97 -36.61 25.07 8.50
C SER A 97 -37.50 24.74 9.71
N THR A 98 -37.01 23.94 10.66
CA THR A 98 -37.77 23.50 11.84
C THR A 98 -37.84 24.60 12.91
N PRO A 99 -39.04 24.99 13.38
CA PRO A 99 -39.25 26.01 14.40
C PRO A 99 -38.55 25.72 15.73
N ALA A 100 -38.05 26.76 16.40
CA ALA A 100 -37.36 26.66 17.70
C ALA A 100 -38.20 25.97 18.80
N ILE A 101 -39.54 26.12 18.75
CA ILE A 101 -40.48 25.46 19.69
C ILE A 101 -40.40 23.92 19.63
N PHE A 102 -39.92 23.35 18.52
CA PHE A 102 -39.74 21.91 18.36
C PHE A 102 -38.74 21.34 19.37
N LYS A 103 -37.60 22.01 19.59
CA LYS A 103 -36.58 21.54 20.55
C LYS A 103 -37.15 21.44 21.97
N GLN A 104 -37.88 22.46 22.41
CA GLN A 104 -38.49 22.49 23.74
C GLN A 104 -39.55 21.39 23.93
N LYS A 105 -40.37 21.12 22.90
CA LYS A 105 -41.41 20.08 22.96
C LYS A 105 -40.86 18.67 22.80
N LYS A 106 -39.83 18.48 21.97
CA LYS A 106 -39.08 17.23 21.81
C LYS A 106 -38.52 16.78 23.16
N THR A 107 -37.78 17.66 23.85
CA THR A 107 -37.16 17.33 25.15
C THR A 107 -38.21 16.86 26.15
N LYS A 108 -39.29 17.62 26.34
CA LYS A 108 -40.40 17.25 27.24
C LYS A 108 -41.12 15.96 26.83
N PHE A 109 -41.26 15.71 25.52
CA PHE A 109 -41.91 14.51 25.02
C PHE A 109 -41.05 13.26 25.26
N LEU A 110 -39.74 13.34 24.96
CA LEU A 110 -38.82 12.24 25.19
C LEU A 110 -38.65 11.95 26.68
N GLU A 111 -38.49 12.97 27.52
CA GLU A 111 -38.44 12.81 29.00
C GLU A 111 -39.66 12.06 29.56
N LYS A 112 -40.85 12.31 29.00
CA LYS A 112 -42.10 11.69 29.48
C LYS A 112 -42.21 10.19 29.17
N TYR A 113 -41.53 9.71 28.13
CA TYR A 113 -41.59 8.31 27.70
C TYR A 113 -40.22 7.61 27.79
N ASN A 114 -39.23 8.29 28.39
CA ASN A 114 -37.91 7.78 28.74
C ASN A 114 -37.91 7.15 30.15
N GLU A 115 -38.75 6.16 30.41
CA GLU A 115 -38.34 5.06 31.30
C GLU A 115 -37.63 4.02 30.43
N VAL A 116 -36.50 4.39 29.83
CA VAL A 116 -35.79 3.55 28.86
C VAL A 116 -34.29 3.81 28.91
N GLU A 117 -33.61 3.10 29.82
CA GLU A 117 -32.16 2.83 29.82
C GLU A 117 -31.67 2.14 28.51
N VAL A 118 -32.59 1.80 27.60
CA VAL A 118 -32.34 1.03 26.38
C VAL A 118 -32.24 1.88 25.10
N ILE A 119 -32.49 3.20 25.12
CA ILE A 119 -32.36 4.07 23.92
C ILE A 119 -31.09 4.93 23.93
N LEU A 120 -30.42 5.11 25.07
CA LEU A 120 -29.06 5.66 25.06
C LEU A 120 -28.05 4.67 24.43
N ASN A 121 -28.25 3.36 24.60
CA ASN A 121 -27.38 2.35 23.97
C ASN A 121 -27.56 2.23 22.45
N VAL A 122 -28.77 2.44 21.91
CA VAL A 122 -29.02 2.34 20.46
C VAL A 122 -28.58 3.61 19.70
N VAL A 123 -28.46 4.75 20.38
CA VAL A 123 -27.90 5.99 19.78
C VAL A 123 -26.38 6.06 19.95
N GLU A 124 -25.79 5.38 20.94
CA GLU A 124 -24.32 5.25 21.02
C GLU A 124 -23.73 4.23 20.04
N GLU A 125 -24.48 3.23 19.58
CA GLU A 125 -24.05 2.33 18.49
C GLU A 125 -24.15 2.92 17.07
N LYS A 126 -24.65 4.16 16.93
CA LYS A 126 -24.51 4.97 15.70
C LYS A 126 -23.73 6.26 15.94
N LYS A 127 -22.80 6.29 16.91
CA LYS A 127 -21.60 7.11 16.73
C LYS A 127 -20.92 6.57 15.48
N HIS A 128 -20.85 7.37 14.42
CA HIS A 128 -19.94 7.09 13.31
C HIS A 128 -18.64 6.57 13.93
N LYS A 129 -18.22 5.34 13.61
CA LYS A 129 -16.85 4.88 13.90
C LYS A 129 -15.99 6.06 13.45
N LYS A 130 -15.36 6.76 14.40
CA LYS A 130 -14.54 7.93 14.07
C LYS A 130 -13.54 7.40 13.05
N SER A 131 -13.61 7.88 11.81
CA SER A 131 -12.62 7.45 10.84
C SER A 131 -11.32 8.14 11.21
N TYR A 132 -10.30 7.34 11.47
CA TYR A 132 -8.96 7.77 11.84
C TYR A 132 -8.07 7.97 10.61
N ILE A 133 -8.57 7.73 9.38
CA ILE A 133 -7.81 7.83 8.14
C ILE A 133 -7.07 9.18 8.00
N GLU A 134 -7.74 10.29 8.30
CA GLU A 134 -7.10 11.62 8.26
C GLU A 134 -6.04 11.80 9.35
N GLU A 135 -6.27 11.24 10.54
CA GLU A 135 -5.33 11.31 11.66
C GLU A 135 -4.08 10.48 11.35
N ILE A 136 -4.25 9.28 10.81
CA ILE A 136 -3.18 8.41 10.32
C ILE A 136 -2.38 9.12 9.22
N GLY A 137 -3.07 9.79 8.28
CA GLY A 137 -2.44 10.59 7.24
C GLY A 137 -1.59 11.74 7.80
N LYS A 138 -2.09 12.46 8.82
CA LYS A 138 -1.34 13.54 9.49
C LYS A 138 -0.13 13.01 10.24
N THR A 139 -0.25 11.87 10.92
CA THR A 139 0.86 11.24 11.64
C THR A 139 2.00 10.89 10.70
N TYR A 140 1.71 10.37 9.51
CA TYR A 140 2.73 10.06 8.51
C TYR A 140 3.57 11.29 8.08
N LEU A 141 3.02 12.50 8.17
CA LEU A 141 3.70 13.74 7.80
C LEU A 141 4.63 14.31 8.89
N ILE A 142 4.70 13.69 10.08
CA ILE A 142 5.62 14.11 11.14
C ILE A 142 7.06 13.89 10.66
N GLU A 143 7.87 14.94 10.52
CA GLU A 143 9.24 14.85 9.97
C GLU A 143 10.18 14.00 10.83
N ASN A 144 10.07 14.10 12.15
CA ASN A 144 10.92 13.34 13.07
C ASN A 144 10.48 11.86 13.11
N LEU A 145 11.36 10.96 12.68
CA LEU A 145 11.12 9.51 12.57
C LEU A 145 10.65 8.90 13.90
N GLN A 146 11.33 9.23 15.00
CA GLN A 146 11.02 8.65 16.31
C GLN A 146 9.63 9.05 16.80
N LYS A 147 9.31 10.35 16.71
CA LYS A 147 7.98 10.86 17.06
C LYS A 147 6.89 10.29 16.16
N ARG A 148 7.18 10.11 14.87
CA ARG A 148 6.27 9.45 13.92
C ARG A 148 5.97 8.01 14.34
N LYS A 149 7.01 7.23 14.66
CA LYS A 149 6.91 5.84 15.11
C LYS A 149 6.10 5.73 16.41
N GLU A 150 6.39 6.58 17.40
CA GLU A 150 5.67 6.63 18.67
C GLU A 150 4.19 6.94 18.47
N ALA A 151 3.86 7.98 17.70
CA ALA A 151 2.47 8.36 17.42
C ALA A 151 1.71 7.27 16.64
N LEU A 152 2.35 6.57 15.70
CA LEU A 152 1.74 5.43 15.02
C LEU A 152 1.51 4.23 15.94
N LYS A 153 2.41 3.94 16.89
CA LYS A 153 2.22 2.90 17.92
C LYS A 153 1.10 3.25 18.89
N GLU A 154 0.96 4.52 19.26
CA GLU A 154 -0.19 5.00 20.05
C GLU A 154 -1.49 4.78 19.28
N MET A 155 -1.53 5.11 17.98
CA MET A 155 -2.70 4.85 17.13
C MET A 155 -3.00 3.36 17.00
N GLU A 156 -1.99 2.50 16.82
CA GLU A 156 -2.12 1.03 16.74
C GLU A 156 -2.84 0.44 17.97
N SER A 157 -2.74 1.10 19.14
CA SER A 157 -3.40 0.66 20.38
C SER A 157 -4.92 0.94 20.44
N ILE A 158 -5.47 1.67 19.47
CA ILE A 158 -6.90 2.03 19.44
C ILE A 158 -7.73 0.79 19.07
N SER A 159 -8.49 0.27 20.03
CA SER A 159 -9.32 -0.94 19.87
C SER A 159 -10.46 -0.84 18.86
N THR A 160 -10.84 0.38 18.44
CA THR A 160 -11.99 0.62 17.55
C THR A 160 -11.63 0.81 16.08
N LEU A 161 -10.35 0.67 15.72
CA LEU A 161 -9.88 0.81 14.34
C LEU A 161 -10.59 -0.17 13.39
N SER A 162 -10.71 0.22 12.13
CA SER A 162 -11.09 -0.67 11.04
C SER A 162 -9.87 -1.40 10.48
N ASP A 163 -10.09 -2.49 9.75
CA ASP A 163 -9.01 -3.26 9.12
C ASP A 163 -8.17 -2.40 8.17
N VAL A 164 -8.80 -1.47 7.43
CA VAL A 164 -8.13 -0.52 6.54
C VAL A 164 -7.24 0.46 7.32
N GLU A 165 -7.70 0.94 8.47
CA GLU A 165 -6.92 1.84 9.32
C GLU A 165 -5.73 1.12 9.95
N MET A 166 -5.95 -0.11 10.47
CA MET A 166 -4.89 -0.97 10.99
C MET A 166 -3.83 -1.28 9.92
N HIS A 167 -4.27 -1.58 8.70
CA HIS A 167 -3.40 -1.82 7.55
C HIS A 167 -2.50 -0.63 7.24
N ARG A 168 -3.08 0.57 7.11
CA ARG A 168 -2.30 1.78 6.84
C ARG A 168 -1.32 2.10 7.97
N ILE A 169 -1.74 1.92 9.22
CA ILE A 169 -0.84 2.06 10.38
C ILE A 169 0.31 1.06 10.29
N ASN A 170 0.04 -0.21 10.00
CA ASN A 170 1.08 -1.24 9.90
C ASN A 170 2.06 -0.96 8.75
N LEU A 171 1.58 -0.57 7.55
CA LEU A 171 2.46 -0.16 6.45
C LEU A 171 3.32 1.06 6.81
N TYR A 172 2.76 2.04 7.50
CA TYR A 172 3.52 3.23 7.90
C TYR A 172 4.52 2.93 9.01
N LEU A 173 4.18 2.05 9.95
CA LEU A 173 5.11 1.54 10.96
C LEU A 173 6.25 0.75 10.32
N LEU A 174 5.94 -0.18 9.40
CA LEU A 174 6.93 -0.89 8.60
C LEU A 174 7.89 0.08 7.90
N SER A 175 7.35 1.16 7.31
CA SER A 175 8.18 2.20 6.71
C SER A 175 9.15 2.84 7.71
N CYS A 176 8.69 3.14 8.92
CA CYS A 176 9.53 3.76 9.95
C CYS A 176 10.62 2.81 10.46
N ILE A 177 10.24 1.55 10.71
CA ILE A 177 11.15 0.52 11.25
C ILE A 177 12.24 0.19 10.22
N ILE A 178 11.88 0.07 8.95
CA ILE A 178 12.84 -0.14 7.85
C ILE A 178 13.77 1.06 7.66
N GLU A 179 13.26 2.28 7.85
CA GLU A 179 14.07 3.51 7.74
C GLU A 179 15.06 3.65 8.90
N GLU A 180 14.73 3.12 10.08
CA GLU A 180 15.60 3.09 11.26
C GLU A 180 16.75 2.10 11.09
N SER A 181 16.43 0.81 10.92
CA SER A 181 17.42 -0.24 10.64
C SER A 181 16.72 -1.55 10.27
N VAL A 182 17.06 -2.10 9.10
CA VAL A 182 16.58 -3.43 8.68
C VAL A 182 17.22 -4.53 9.52
N GLU A 183 18.54 -4.43 9.77
CA GLU A 183 19.30 -5.43 10.52
C GLU A 183 18.78 -5.59 11.96
N GLU A 184 18.64 -4.47 12.68
CA GLU A 184 18.27 -4.49 14.10
C GLU A 184 16.81 -4.90 14.31
N ASN A 185 15.95 -4.64 13.33
CA ASN A 185 14.50 -4.84 13.44
C ASN A 185 13.96 -5.95 12.53
N TYR A 186 14.82 -6.77 11.92
CA TYR A 186 14.44 -7.76 10.91
C TYR A 186 13.25 -8.63 11.34
N VAL A 187 13.29 -9.15 12.56
CA VAL A 187 12.24 -10.02 13.12
C VAL A 187 10.89 -9.30 13.21
N GLU A 188 10.87 -8.05 13.68
CA GLU A 188 9.64 -7.24 13.75
C GLU A 188 9.10 -6.94 12.35
N ILE A 189 9.99 -6.63 11.39
CA ILE A 189 9.61 -6.36 10.00
C ILE A 189 8.93 -7.57 9.37
N ILE A 190 9.51 -8.75 9.49
CA ILE A 190 8.95 -9.98 8.93
C ILE A 190 7.62 -10.34 9.59
N ASP A 191 7.52 -10.26 10.92
CA ASP A 191 6.24 -10.51 11.63
C ASP A 191 5.12 -9.57 11.15
N ARG A 192 5.43 -8.28 11.00
CA ARG A 192 4.48 -7.28 10.50
C ARG A 192 4.10 -7.52 9.04
N LEU A 193 5.03 -7.95 8.18
CA LEU A 193 4.72 -8.32 6.79
C LEU A 193 3.86 -9.58 6.70
N LYS A 194 4.13 -10.59 7.54
CA LYS A 194 3.31 -11.82 7.60
C LYS A 194 1.85 -11.55 8.01
N LYS A 195 1.57 -10.43 8.70
CA LYS A 195 0.20 -10.00 9.05
C LYS A 195 -0.57 -9.41 7.87
N GLU A 196 0.12 -8.91 6.84
CA GLU A 196 -0.50 -8.31 5.66
C GLU A 196 -1.07 -9.32 4.66
N LYS A 197 -0.67 -10.59 4.77
CA LYS A 197 -1.10 -11.67 3.86
C LYS A 197 -2.62 -11.89 3.80
N ASN A 198 -3.33 -11.53 4.87
CA ASN A 198 -4.78 -11.75 4.98
C ASN A 198 -5.60 -10.50 4.61
N PHE A 199 -4.95 -9.43 4.16
CA PHE A 199 -5.65 -8.17 3.93
C PHE A 199 -6.41 -8.18 2.59
N VAL A 200 -7.72 -8.45 2.68
CA VAL A 200 -8.65 -8.43 1.54
C VAL A 200 -9.50 -7.16 1.66
N SER A 201 -9.09 -6.07 1.00
CA SER A 201 -9.85 -4.82 1.02
C SER A 201 -9.96 -4.16 -0.36
N ALA A 202 -10.43 -2.90 -0.39
CA ALA A 202 -10.67 -2.10 -1.59
C ALA A 202 -9.43 -1.98 -2.50
N GLU A 203 -9.70 -1.83 -3.81
CA GLU A 203 -8.69 -1.76 -4.89
C GLU A 203 -7.58 -0.71 -4.64
N GLU A 204 -7.93 0.43 -4.03
CA GLU A 204 -6.96 1.49 -3.69
C GLU A 204 -5.90 1.04 -2.67
N GLU A 205 -6.30 0.25 -1.66
CA GLU A 205 -5.36 -0.25 -0.65
C GLU A 205 -4.51 -1.39 -1.21
N GLN A 206 -5.04 -2.22 -2.10
CA GLN A 206 -4.25 -3.24 -2.81
C GLN A 206 -3.15 -2.59 -3.67
N SER A 207 -3.45 -1.47 -4.33
CA SER A 207 -2.46 -0.69 -5.09
C SER A 207 -1.37 -0.09 -4.19
N LEU A 208 -1.76 0.45 -3.04
CA LEU A 208 -0.83 0.96 -2.03
C LEU A 208 0.08 -0.16 -1.51
N LEU A 209 -0.50 -1.32 -1.18
CA LEU A 209 0.20 -2.51 -0.72
C LEU A 209 1.25 -2.97 -1.74
N ARG A 210 0.86 -3.11 -3.00
CA ARG A 210 1.76 -3.50 -4.10
C ARG A 210 2.96 -2.57 -4.20
N THR A 211 2.72 -1.26 -4.14
CA THR A 211 3.78 -0.25 -4.25
C THR A 211 4.72 -0.26 -3.03
N ARG A 212 4.16 -0.35 -1.81
CA ARG A 212 4.91 -0.26 -0.56
C ARG A 212 5.66 -1.54 -0.24
N ILE A 213 5.02 -2.71 -0.35
CA ILE A 213 5.70 -4.00 -0.15
C ILE A 213 6.80 -4.18 -1.19
N GLY A 214 6.58 -3.80 -2.46
CA GLY A 214 7.65 -3.83 -3.45
C GLY A 214 8.88 -3.04 -3.00
N LYS A 215 8.70 -1.87 -2.38
CA LYS A 215 9.80 -1.08 -1.80
C LYS A 215 10.45 -1.77 -0.59
N TYR A 216 9.65 -2.34 0.32
CA TYR A 216 10.16 -3.02 1.52
C TYR A 216 10.94 -4.28 1.17
N MET A 217 10.42 -5.09 0.25
CA MET A 217 11.10 -6.28 -0.28
C MET A 217 12.44 -5.89 -0.90
N ARG A 218 12.50 -4.82 -1.71
CA ARG A 218 13.78 -4.34 -2.23
C ARG A 218 14.80 -4.00 -1.13
N ASN A 219 14.39 -3.39 -0.03
CA ASN A 219 15.29 -3.09 1.08
C ASN A 219 15.75 -4.36 1.82
N LEU A 220 14.83 -5.30 2.07
CA LEU A 220 15.16 -6.59 2.70
C LEU A 220 16.11 -7.43 1.83
N LEU A 221 15.95 -7.36 0.51
CA LEU A 221 16.80 -8.07 -0.43
C LEU A 221 18.20 -7.44 -0.54
N LYS A 222 18.35 -6.12 -0.35
CA LYS A 222 19.69 -5.50 -0.18
C LYS A 222 20.39 -6.02 1.07
N TYR A 223 19.65 -6.15 2.17
CA TYR A 223 20.19 -6.72 3.39
C TYR A 223 20.70 -8.16 3.17
N VAL A 224 20.01 -8.98 2.38
CA VAL A 224 20.53 -10.31 1.96
C VAL A 224 21.87 -10.20 1.20
N GLN A 225 22.02 -9.21 0.31
CA GLN A 225 23.28 -9.01 -0.43
C GLN A 225 24.42 -8.58 0.49
N GLU A 226 24.14 -7.77 1.51
CA GLU A 226 25.11 -7.37 2.53
C GLU A 226 25.57 -8.59 3.34
N LEU A 227 24.64 -9.44 3.77
CA LEU A 227 24.95 -10.72 4.43
C LEU A 227 25.81 -11.63 3.52
N ASP A 228 25.50 -11.72 2.23
CA ASP A 228 26.28 -12.49 1.25
C ASP A 228 27.73 -11.97 1.11
N ALA A 229 27.88 -10.64 1.05
CA ALA A 229 29.19 -9.98 0.97
C ALA A 229 30.03 -10.20 2.24
N ASP A 230 29.38 -10.18 3.41
CA ASP A 230 29.98 -10.44 4.72
C ASP A 230 30.19 -11.94 5.00
N LYS A 231 29.79 -12.81 4.06
CA LYS A 231 29.90 -14.27 4.15
C LYS A 231 29.10 -14.85 5.31
N ILE A 232 27.98 -14.22 5.64
CA ILE A 232 27.03 -14.65 6.65
C ILE A 232 25.98 -15.55 5.97
N ASN A 233 25.59 -16.63 6.65
CA ASN A 233 24.53 -17.50 6.16
C ASN A 233 23.19 -16.74 6.18
N TRP A 234 22.60 -16.55 5.00
CA TRP A 234 21.36 -15.81 4.80
C TRP A 234 20.16 -16.71 4.43
N GLU A 235 20.29 -18.04 4.51
CA GLU A 235 19.26 -18.98 4.08
C GLU A 235 17.93 -18.78 4.80
N ASN A 236 17.98 -18.60 6.12
CA ASN A 236 16.78 -18.34 6.93
C ASN A 236 16.09 -17.04 6.50
N VAL A 237 16.88 -16.01 6.18
CA VAL A 237 16.36 -14.73 5.70
C VAL A 237 15.63 -14.92 4.37
N TYR A 238 16.20 -15.71 3.46
CA TYR A 238 15.55 -16.07 2.21
C TYR A 238 14.24 -16.83 2.42
N TYR A 239 14.21 -17.83 3.31
CA TYR A 239 12.99 -18.60 3.57
C TYR A 239 11.87 -17.75 4.16
N ASP A 240 12.19 -16.85 5.09
CA ASP A 240 11.22 -15.88 5.63
C ASP A 240 10.66 -14.96 4.54
N LEU A 241 11.50 -14.48 3.62
CA LEU A 241 11.06 -13.64 2.50
C LEU A 241 10.21 -14.41 1.48
N MET A 242 10.55 -15.67 1.21
CA MET A 242 9.73 -16.56 0.37
C MET A 242 8.35 -16.80 0.99
N GLU A 243 8.28 -17.10 2.29
CA GLU A 243 7.01 -17.29 2.99
C GLU A 243 6.12 -16.04 2.89
N VAL A 244 6.70 -14.85 3.11
CA VAL A 244 5.98 -13.57 2.97
C VAL A 244 5.50 -13.37 1.53
N ALA A 245 6.36 -13.64 0.55
CA ALA A 245 6.01 -13.47 -0.86
C ALA A 245 4.90 -14.42 -1.33
N GLU A 246 4.94 -15.68 -0.88
CA GLU A 246 3.88 -16.66 -1.13
C GLU A 246 2.57 -16.25 -0.45
N GLY A 247 2.62 -15.76 0.79
CA GLY A 247 1.42 -15.28 1.49
C GLY A 247 0.74 -14.08 0.82
N LEU A 248 1.48 -13.30 0.03
CA LEU A 248 0.97 -12.10 -0.65
C LEU A 248 0.58 -12.35 -2.11
N SER A 249 0.71 -13.59 -2.62
CA SER A 249 0.51 -13.89 -4.04
C SER A 249 -0.89 -13.52 -4.55
N ASP A 250 -1.91 -13.65 -3.70
CA ASP A 250 -3.29 -13.35 -4.04
C ASP A 250 -3.54 -11.84 -4.22
N VAL A 251 -2.62 -11.00 -3.72
CA VAL A 251 -2.72 -9.53 -3.76
C VAL A 251 -1.70 -8.92 -4.72
N THR A 252 -0.49 -9.49 -4.82
CA THR A 252 0.56 -8.99 -5.72
C THR A 252 1.67 -10.03 -5.97
N ASP A 253 2.09 -10.18 -7.23
CA ASP A 253 3.25 -11.01 -7.61
C ASP A 253 4.60 -10.31 -7.42
N VAL A 254 4.62 -8.99 -7.26
CA VAL A 254 5.87 -8.18 -7.15
C VAL A 254 6.85 -8.67 -6.08
N PRO A 255 6.42 -9.04 -4.85
CA PRO A 255 7.30 -9.59 -3.83
C PRO A 255 7.95 -10.89 -4.29
N ARG A 256 7.17 -11.80 -4.88
CA ARG A 256 7.63 -13.10 -5.36
C ARG A 256 8.65 -12.95 -6.49
N GLU A 257 8.37 -12.10 -7.48
CA GLU A 257 9.34 -11.84 -8.56
C GLU A 257 10.66 -11.28 -8.02
N SER A 258 10.60 -10.39 -7.01
CA SER A 258 11.80 -9.78 -6.41
C SER A 258 12.64 -10.80 -5.63
N VAL A 259 12.00 -11.71 -4.89
CA VAL A 259 12.71 -12.78 -4.16
C VAL A 259 13.33 -13.78 -5.14
N LEU A 260 12.59 -14.19 -6.17
CA LEU A 260 13.08 -15.11 -7.20
C LEU A 260 14.24 -14.51 -8.00
N GLU A 261 14.22 -13.21 -8.30
CA GLU A 261 15.32 -12.50 -8.95
C GLU A 261 16.61 -12.61 -8.12
N ILE A 262 16.51 -12.31 -6.82
CA ILE A 262 17.66 -12.35 -5.90
C ILE A 262 18.19 -13.74 -5.68
N ASP A 263 17.29 -14.69 -5.51
CA ASP A 263 17.63 -16.10 -5.40
C ASP A 263 18.38 -16.60 -6.62
N TYR A 264 17.86 -16.29 -7.80
CA TYR A 264 18.46 -16.69 -9.06
C TYR A 264 19.86 -16.12 -9.20
N PHE A 265 20.05 -14.82 -9.05
CA PHE A 265 21.38 -14.22 -9.28
C PHE A 265 22.38 -14.55 -8.19
N LEU A 266 21.97 -14.73 -6.92
CA LEU A 266 22.87 -15.25 -5.90
C LEU A 266 23.36 -16.64 -6.30
N ARG A 267 22.46 -17.56 -6.62
CA ARG A 267 22.85 -18.95 -6.89
C ARG A 267 23.49 -19.17 -8.27
N SER A 268 23.10 -18.40 -9.30
CA SER A 268 23.53 -18.61 -10.70
C SER A 268 24.84 -17.90 -11.09
N THR A 269 25.25 -16.84 -10.38
CA THR A 269 26.46 -16.07 -10.74
C THR A 269 27.76 -16.66 -10.20
N VAL A 270 27.77 -17.94 -9.84
CA VAL A 270 28.86 -18.56 -9.11
C VAL A 270 29.26 -19.87 -9.76
N ASP A 271 30.52 -19.92 -10.22
CA ASP A 271 31.26 -21.17 -10.36
C ASP A 271 31.09 -21.98 -9.06
N ASP A 272 30.73 -23.26 -9.15
CA ASP A 272 30.28 -24.23 -8.12
C ASP A 272 30.96 -24.26 -6.71
N VAL A 273 31.84 -23.32 -6.35
CA VAL A 273 32.77 -23.37 -5.21
C VAL A 273 32.75 -22.11 -4.30
N SER A 274 32.05 -21.01 -4.61
CA SER A 274 32.37 -19.71 -3.97
C SER A 274 31.67 -19.35 -2.63
N ARG A 275 30.68 -20.12 -2.16
CA ARG A 275 29.92 -19.81 -0.91
C ARG A 275 29.89 -20.95 0.11
N PRO A 276 31.02 -21.23 0.79
CA PRO A 276 31.11 -22.34 1.75
C PRO A 276 30.27 -22.15 3.03
N TYR A 277 29.72 -20.96 3.25
CA TYR A 277 28.87 -20.63 4.40
C TYR A 277 27.39 -21.00 4.17
N LEU A 278 27.01 -21.36 2.94
CA LEU A 278 25.68 -21.89 2.63
C LEU A 278 25.68 -23.42 2.70
N THR A 279 24.54 -24.00 3.05
CA THR A 279 24.33 -25.44 3.13
C THR A 279 24.33 -26.05 1.73
N LYS A 280 24.89 -27.27 1.62
CA LYS A 280 24.85 -28.01 0.34
C LYS A 280 23.42 -28.26 -0.12
N GLU A 281 22.51 -28.54 0.82
CA GLU A 281 21.08 -28.70 0.51
C GLU A 281 20.50 -27.46 -0.17
N PHE A 282 20.85 -26.26 0.31
CA PHE A 282 20.42 -25.01 -0.31
C PHE A 282 21.03 -24.81 -1.70
N ILE A 283 22.34 -25.08 -1.86
CA ILE A 283 23.06 -24.91 -3.13
C ILE A 283 22.56 -25.91 -4.19
N ASP A 284 22.44 -27.18 -3.81
CA ASP A 284 22.04 -28.28 -4.67
C ASP A 284 20.52 -28.29 -4.94
N ARG A 285 19.74 -27.44 -4.24
CA ARG A 285 18.29 -27.36 -4.43
C ARG A 285 18.02 -26.97 -5.89
N PRO A 286 17.34 -27.83 -6.67
CA PRO A 286 17.09 -27.54 -8.06
C PRO A 286 16.25 -26.27 -8.17
N ILE A 287 16.74 -25.33 -8.96
CA ILE A 287 16.02 -24.14 -9.38
C ILE A 287 14.89 -24.62 -10.30
N ASP A 288 13.66 -24.72 -9.77
CA ASP A 288 12.49 -25.21 -10.53
C ASP A 288 12.32 -24.39 -11.81
N SER A 289 12.62 -25.00 -12.95
CA SER A 289 12.82 -24.33 -14.24
C SER A 289 11.73 -23.33 -14.66
N HIS A 290 10.48 -23.56 -14.26
CA HIS A 290 9.32 -22.73 -14.60
C HIS A 290 9.27 -21.41 -13.82
N ASN A 291 9.82 -21.35 -12.59
CA ASN A 291 9.78 -20.15 -11.76
C ASN A 291 10.87 -19.12 -12.16
N TYR A 292 11.90 -19.56 -12.89
CA TYR A 292 13.08 -18.73 -13.20
C TYR A 292 13.32 -18.57 -14.71
N GLU A 293 12.41 -19.06 -15.56
CA GLU A 293 12.54 -19.03 -17.02
C GLU A 293 12.80 -17.61 -17.56
N LYS A 294 12.17 -16.60 -16.95
CA LYS A 294 12.39 -15.18 -17.28
C LYS A 294 13.84 -14.74 -17.06
N PHE A 295 14.53 -15.26 -16.04
CA PHE A 295 15.90 -14.86 -15.72
C PHE A 295 16.96 -15.64 -16.49
N LYS A 296 16.65 -16.86 -16.98
CA LYS A 296 17.53 -17.65 -17.87
C LYS A 296 17.88 -16.93 -19.17
N VAL A 297 17.10 -15.92 -19.55
CA VAL A 297 17.42 -15.02 -20.65
C VAL A 297 18.78 -14.34 -20.44
N VAL A 298 19.14 -14.00 -19.20
CA VAL A 298 20.42 -13.36 -18.88
C VAL A 298 21.59 -14.32 -19.13
N GLU A 299 21.48 -15.58 -18.70
CA GLU A 299 22.46 -16.64 -19.02
C GLU A 299 22.59 -16.82 -20.53
N LYS A 300 21.46 -16.99 -21.23
CA LYS A 300 21.44 -17.13 -22.69
C LYS A 300 22.13 -15.95 -23.39
N LEU A 301 21.94 -14.73 -22.90
CA LEU A 301 22.63 -13.56 -23.45
C LEU A 301 24.14 -13.63 -23.25
N ARG A 302 24.63 -14.15 -22.12
CA ARG A 302 26.08 -14.29 -21.86
C ARG A 302 26.73 -15.29 -22.82
N ASP A 303 26.04 -16.36 -23.15
CA ASP A 303 26.56 -17.42 -24.03
C ASP A 303 26.55 -17.04 -25.52
N LEU A 304 25.68 -16.10 -25.92
CA LEU A 304 25.56 -15.67 -27.31
C LEU A 304 26.67 -14.68 -27.72
N PRO A 305 27.13 -14.70 -28.99
CA PRO A 305 27.95 -13.63 -29.57
C PRO A 305 27.28 -12.25 -29.43
N ILE A 306 28.06 -11.16 -29.31
CA ILE A 306 27.52 -9.84 -28.94
C ILE A 306 26.38 -9.37 -29.85
N LEU A 307 26.50 -9.61 -31.16
CA LEU A 307 25.53 -9.13 -32.15
C LEU A 307 24.21 -9.88 -31.99
N GLU A 308 24.28 -11.20 -31.80
CA GLU A 308 23.12 -12.05 -31.55
C GLU A 308 22.47 -11.73 -30.21
N ALA A 309 23.28 -11.45 -29.18
CA ALA A 309 22.81 -11.07 -27.86
C ALA A 309 22.10 -9.71 -27.89
N VAL A 310 22.64 -8.73 -28.62
CA VAL A 310 21.97 -7.43 -28.86
C VAL A 310 20.67 -7.60 -29.66
N THR A 311 20.65 -8.47 -30.67
CA THR A 311 19.41 -8.78 -31.41
C THR A 311 18.35 -9.40 -30.50
N LEU A 312 18.74 -10.36 -29.65
CA LEU A 312 17.82 -10.97 -28.68
C LEU A 312 17.30 -9.92 -27.69
N TYR A 313 18.16 -9.05 -27.17
CA TYR A 313 17.75 -7.96 -26.28
C TYR A 313 16.74 -7.01 -26.94
N LYS A 314 16.98 -6.60 -28.20
CA LYS A 314 16.01 -5.77 -28.95
C LYS A 314 14.65 -6.45 -29.09
N GLN A 315 14.65 -7.73 -29.47
CA GLN A 315 13.41 -8.50 -29.57
C GLN A 315 12.66 -8.59 -28.23
N LEU A 316 13.37 -8.71 -27.12
CA LEU A 316 12.77 -8.72 -25.78
C LEU A 316 12.18 -7.36 -25.44
N THR A 317 12.90 -6.27 -25.69
CA THR A 317 12.41 -4.90 -25.45
C THR A 317 11.20 -4.53 -26.32
N GLU A 318 11.05 -5.13 -27.51
CA GLU A 318 9.90 -4.91 -28.39
C GLU A 318 8.68 -5.74 -28.00
N LYS A 319 8.89 -6.96 -27.49
CA LYS A 319 7.80 -7.89 -27.11
C LYS A 319 7.25 -7.63 -25.71
N GLU A 320 8.07 -7.10 -24.82
CA GLU A 320 7.72 -6.93 -23.42
C GLU A 320 7.48 -5.46 -23.06
N ASN A 321 6.37 -5.19 -22.38
CA ASN A 321 6.15 -3.88 -21.79
C ASN A 321 7.27 -3.55 -20.79
N SER A 322 7.68 -2.27 -20.74
CA SER A 322 8.86 -1.70 -20.06
C SER A 322 9.02 -1.96 -18.55
N THR A 323 8.19 -2.79 -17.95
CA THR A 323 8.12 -3.08 -16.50
C THR A 323 8.88 -4.32 -16.06
N ASN A 324 9.55 -5.05 -16.96
CA ASN A 324 10.20 -6.31 -16.59
C ASN A 324 11.55 -6.11 -15.89
N ALA A 325 11.67 -6.68 -14.69
CA ALA A 325 12.81 -6.50 -13.79
C ALA A 325 14.14 -7.02 -14.36
N TYR A 326 14.12 -7.97 -15.29
CA TYR A 326 15.34 -8.57 -15.83
C TYR A 326 15.97 -7.78 -17.00
N LEU A 327 15.21 -6.91 -17.67
CA LEU A 327 15.71 -6.13 -18.82
C LEU A 327 16.87 -5.19 -18.45
N PRO A 328 16.83 -4.44 -17.32
CA PRO A 328 17.97 -3.64 -16.89
C PRO A 328 19.23 -4.46 -16.60
N LYS A 329 19.08 -5.72 -16.17
CA LYS A 329 20.20 -6.64 -15.97
C LYS A 329 20.75 -7.15 -17.30
N CYS A 330 19.90 -7.48 -18.26
CA CYS A 330 20.33 -7.79 -19.63
C CYS A 330 21.12 -6.62 -20.26
N ALA A 331 20.61 -5.40 -20.11
CA ALA A 331 21.30 -4.20 -20.55
C ALA A 331 22.64 -4.00 -19.85
N GLU A 332 22.71 -4.25 -18.53
CA GLU A 332 23.97 -4.18 -17.80
C GLU A 332 25.03 -5.10 -18.40
N GLU A 333 24.71 -6.39 -18.55
CA GLU A 333 25.62 -7.42 -19.04
C GLU A 333 26.10 -7.11 -20.47
N LEU A 334 25.17 -6.74 -21.35
CA LEU A 334 25.49 -6.33 -22.72
C LEU A 334 26.31 -5.05 -22.76
N GLY A 335 26.02 -4.09 -21.89
CA GLY A 335 26.75 -2.83 -21.80
C GLY A 335 28.20 -3.04 -21.38
N HIS A 336 28.46 -3.92 -20.40
CA HIS A 336 29.82 -4.29 -19.99
C HIS A 336 30.56 -5.04 -21.11
N ARG A 337 29.89 -5.95 -21.81
CA ARG A 337 30.49 -6.63 -22.98
C ARG A 337 30.81 -5.66 -24.11
N ALA A 338 29.88 -4.78 -24.45
CA ALA A 338 30.10 -3.72 -25.44
C ALA A 338 31.30 -2.83 -25.05
N PHE A 339 31.45 -2.52 -23.77
CA PHE A 339 32.61 -1.79 -23.27
C PHE A 339 33.94 -2.55 -23.50
N ILE A 340 33.98 -3.85 -23.18
CA ILE A 340 35.16 -4.70 -23.39
C ILE A 340 35.51 -4.81 -24.88
N GLU A 341 34.49 -4.95 -25.73
CA GLU A 341 34.64 -5.03 -27.18
C GLU A 341 34.85 -3.66 -27.86
N ARG A 342 34.92 -2.59 -27.07
CA ARG A 342 35.15 -1.19 -27.52
C ARG A 342 34.02 -0.60 -28.37
N ASP A 343 32.83 -1.18 -28.31
CA ASP A 343 31.60 -0.57 -28.81
C ASP A 343 31.04 0.42 -27.78
N PHE A 344 31.73 1.55 -27.65
CA PHE A 344 31.44 2.52 -26.60
C PHE A 344 30.09 3.20 -26.73
N THR A 345 29.53 3.31 -27.95
CA THR A 345 28.20 3.93 -28.14
C THR A 345 27.12 3.06 -27.50
N ASN A 346 27.09 1.76 -27.84
CA ASN A 346 26.14 0.83 -27.23
C ASN A 346 26.40 0.66 -25.73
N ALA A 347 27.67 0.65 -25.30
CA ALA A 347 28.01 0.61 -23.89
C ALA A 347 27.42 1.79 -23.10
N MET A 348 27.50 3.02 -23.63
CA MET A 348 26.91 4.20 -22.98
C MET A 348 25.39 4.06 -22.85
N ASP A 349 24.69 3.71 -23.93
CA ASP A 349 23.22 3.59 -23.94
C ASP A 349 22.73 2.52 -22.97
N LEU A 350 23.31 1.32 -23.04
CA LEU A 350 22.88 0.16 -22.25
C LEU A 350 23.20 0.34 -20.77
N LEU A 351 24.42 0.80 -20.44
CA LEU A 351 24.81 1.01 -19.04
C LEU A 351 24.05 2.17 -18.41
N GLU A 352 23.78 3.26 -19.14
CA GLU A 352 23.00 4.39 -18.63
C GLU A 352 21.56 3.96 -18.34
N TYR A 353 20.92 3.24 -19.27
CA TYR A 353 19.61 2.65 -19.04
C TYR A 353 19.60 1.75 -17.79
N SER A 354 20.60 0.88 -17.64
CA SER A 354 20.73 0.01 -16.47
C SER A 354 20.94 0.80 -15.17
N TYR A 355 21.75 1.87 -15.21
CA TYR A 355 22.02 2.72 -14.04
C TYR A 355 20.78 3.47 -13.53
N TYR A 356 19.85 3.85 -14.40
CA TYR A 356 18.62 4.53 -13.99
C TYR A 356 17.52 3.54 -13.60
N ASN A 357 17.52 2.33 -14.16
CA ASN A 357 16.53 1.30 -13.89
C ASN A 357 17.07 0.19 -12.97
N LYS A 358 18.06 0.52 -12.12
CA LYS A 358 18.83 -0.46 -11.34
C LYS A 358 17.95 -1.55 -10.74
N THR A 359 18.30 -2.79 -11.05
CA THR A 359 17.90 -3.92 -10.23
C THR A 359 18.75 -3.94 -8.97
N LEU A 360 18.32 -4.75 -8.00
CA LEU A 360 19.12 -5.00 -6.80
C LEU A 360 20.49 -5.60 -7.17
N TRP A 361 20.60 -6.25 -8.34
CA TRP A 361 21.80 -6.91 -8.85
C TRP A 361 22.72 -6.08 -9.72
N CYS A 362 22.44 -4.79 -9.86
CA CYS A 362 23.32 -3.91 -10.62
C CYS A 362 24.69 -3.83 -9.94
N SER A 363 25.71 -4.19 -10.70
CA SER A 363 27.11 -4.14 -10.30
C SER A 363 27.52 -2.71 -9.95
N ALA A 364 28.26 -2.55 -8.86
CA ALA A 364 28.96 -1.31 -8.56
C ALA A 364 29.90 -0.87 -9.72
N LYS A 365 30.34 -1.82 -10.56
CA LYS A 365 31.13 -1.54 -11.76
C LYS A 365 30.37 -0.72 -12.81
N THR A 366 29.05 -0.77 -12.87
CA THR A 366 28.25 -0.04 -13.88
C THR A 366 28.43 1.47 -13.74
N GLU A 367 28.34 1.99 -12.52
CA GLU A 367 28.60 3.41 -12.28
C GLU A 367 30.07 3.77 -12.57
N THR A 368 31.01 2.90 -12.17
CA THR A 368 32.44 3.08 -12.44
C THR A 368 32.72 3.18 -13.94
N VAL A 369 32.21 2.25 -14.74
CA VAL A 369 32.39 2.22 -16.21
C VAL A 369 31.75 3.44 -16.85
N LEU A 370 30.53 3.83 -16.46
CA LEU A 370 29.90 5.05 -16.95
C LEU A 370 30.71 6.32 -16.63
N ARG A 371 31.30 6.41 -15.44
CA ARG A 371 32.17 7.55 -15.08
C ARG A 371 33.46 7.56 -15.90
N VAL A 372 34.04 6.39 -16.18
CA VAL A 372 35.20 6.29 -17.08
C VAL A 372 34.82 6.68 -18.51
N LEU A 373 33.62 6.31 -18.98
CA LEU A 373 33.09 6.74 -20.27
C LEU A 373 32.88 8.27 -20.31
N CYS A 374 32.41 8.91 -19.23
CA CYS A 374 32.36 10.37 -19.11
C CYS A 374 33.75 11.01 -19.27
N LEU A 375 34.78 10.38 -18.74
CA LEU A 375 36.16 10.86 -18.83
C LEU A 375 36.73 10.70 -20.24
N CYS A 376 36.57 9.52 -20.86
CA CYS A 376 37.10 9.24 -22.19
C CYS A 376 36.31 9.90 -23.33
N PHE A 377 35.01 10.09 -23.17
CA PHE A 377 34.08 10.53 -24.22
C PHE A 377 33.19 11.68 -23.78
N GLU A 378 33.75 12.65 -23.07
CA GLU A 378 33.02 13.79 -22.51
C GLU A 378 32.09 14.49 -23.52
N GLN A 379 32.51 14.70 -24.77
CA GLN A 379 31.67 15.38 -25.77
C GLN A 379 30.39 14.60 -26.09
N LYS A 380 30.43 13.28 -26.06
CA LYS A 380 29.24 12.42 -26.26
C LYS A 380 28.43 12.28 -24.97
N MET A 381 29.10 12.32 -23.83
CA MET A 381 28.47 12.13 -22.52
C MET A 381 27.83 13.42 -21.99
N LYS A 382 28.33 14.61 -22.34
CA LYS A 382 27.83 15.90 -21.81
C LYS A 382 26.35 16.15 -22.06
N GLU A 383 25.80 15.55 -23.12
CA GLU A 383 24.40 15.66 -23.52
C GLU A 383 23.50 14.63 -22.82
N ARG A 384 24.10 13.66 -22.12
CA ARG A 384 23.41 12.59 -21.42
C ARG A 384 23.13 12.97 -19.97
N GLU A 385 22.08 12.38 -19.41
CA GLU A 385 21.63 12.68 -18.05
C GLU A 385 22.69 12.28 -17.01
N PHE A 386 23.36 11.14 -17.22
CA PHE A 386 24.35 10.63 -16.28
C PHE A 386 25.54 11.59 -16.09
N PHE A 387 25.88 12.40 -17.08
CA PHE A 387 26.99 13.35 -16.95
C PHE A 387 26.73 14.41 -15.88
N SER A 388 25.47 14.73 -15.59
CA SER A 388 25.12 15.62 -14.47
C SER A 388 25.51 15.03 -13.11
N VAL A 389 25.37 13.71 -12.95
CA VAL A 389 25.80 12.95 -11.76
C VAL A 389 27.32 12.96 -11.64
N PHE A 390 28.03 12.76 -12.76
CA PHE A 390 29.48 12.84 -12.80
C PHE A 390 29.99 14.25 -12.44
N LYS A 391 29.37 15.30 -12.99
CA LYS A 391 29.71 16.70 -12.74
C LYS A 391 29.59 17.09 -11.26
N LYS A 392 28.60 16.56 -10.53
CA LYS A 392 28.48 16.80 -9.08
C LYS A 392 29.71 16.30 -8.32
N SER A 393 30.28 15.17 -8.70
CA SER A 393 31.53 14.66 -8.10
C SER A 393 32.74 15.51 -8.47
N LEU A 394 32.78 16.07 -9.69
CA LEU A 394 33.86 16.98 -10.10
C LEU A 394 33.89 18.26 -9.25
N LEU A 395 32.72 18.85 -8.97
CA LEU A 395 32.62 20.06 -8.15
C LEU A 395 33.21 19.84 -6.75
N GLN A 396 32.93 18.69 -6.14
CA GLN A 396 33.45 18.34 -4.81
C GLN A 396 34.99 18.25 -4.76
N ILE A 397 35.64 17.88 -5.88
CA ILE A 397 37.10 17.86 -5.97
C ILE A 397 37.66 19.24 -6.32
N GLY A 398 36.96 20.01 -7.17
CA GLY A 398 37.34 21.40 -7.48
C GLY A 398 37.44 22.26 -6.22
N ASP A 399 36.57 22.01 -5.25
CA ASP A 399 36.59 22.66 -3.94
C ASP A 399 37.73 22.17 -3.02
N ASN A 400 38.45 21.11 -3.40
CA ASN A 400 39.50 20.49 -2.58
C ASN A 400 40.66 19.93 -3.44
N LEU A 401 41.34 20.82 -4.16
CA LEU A 401 42.48 20.52 -5.05
C LEU A 401 43.69 19.83 -4.37
N LEU A 402 43.70 19.74 -3.03
CA LEU A 402 44.75 19.09 -2.23
C LEU A 402 44.51 17.59 -1.97
N LEU A 403 43.45 16.99 -2.52
CA LEU A 403 43.21 15.55 -2.45
C LEU A 403 44.30 14.76 -3.20
N LEU A 404 45.38 14.41 -2.48
CA LEU A 404 46.50 13.61 -3.01
C LEU A 404 46.07 12.18 -3.38
N LYS A 405 45.13 11.59 -2.62
CA LYS A 405 44.50 10.28 -2.86
C LYS A 405 43.17 10.21 -2.11
N SER A 406 42.16 9.58 -2.70
CA SER A 406 40.85 9.28 -2.11
C SER A 406 40.65 7.77 -1.98
N GLN A 407 39.92 7.35 -0.94
CA GLN A 407 39.44 5.97 -0.81
C GLN A 407 38.21 5.70 -1.69
N SER A 408 37.55 6.76 -2.21
CA SER A 408 36.36 6.62 -3.04
C SER A 408 36.73 6.50 -4.51
N ILE A 409 36.34 5.40 -5.15
CA ILE A 409 36.51 5.17 -6.60
C ILE A 409 35.94 6.35 -7.41
N LYS A 410 34.79 6.90 -7.01
CA LYS A 410 34.14 8.03 -7.70
C LYS A 410 35.02 9.27 -7.68
N MET A 411 35.72 9.50 -6.57
CA MET A 411 36.65 10.62 -6.42
C MET A 411 37.95 10.38 -7.16
N GLU A 412 38.46 9.15 -7.20
CA GLU A 412 39.64 8.82 -7.99
C GLU A 412 39.40 9.01 -9.49
N ILE A 413 38.23 8.64 -10.02
CA ILE A 413 37.89 8.90 -11.43
C ILE A 413 37.76 10.40 -11.70
N ALA A 414 37.14 11.15 -10.78
CA ALA A 414 37.05 12.60 -10.90
C ALA A 414 38.44 13.28 -10.81
N ARG A 415 39.37 12.76 -10.00
CA ARG A 415 40.77 13.18 -9.95
C ARG A 415 41.49 12.88 -11.27
N ALA A 416 41.29 11.70 -11.85
CA ALA A 416 41.82 11.35 -13.17
C ALA A 416 41.32 12.30 -14.27
N PHE A 417 40.09 12.78 -14.17
CA PHE A 417 39.53 13.78 -15.09
C PHE A 417 40.24 15.14 -14.96
N VAL A 418 40.56 15.58 -13.74
CA VAL A 418 41.34 16.81 -13.50
C VAL A 418 42.74 16.69 -14.10
N PHE A 419 43.45 15.59 -13.87
CA PHE A 419 44.77 15.36 -14.48
C PHE A 419 44.70 15.39 -16.01
N LEU A 420 43.67 14.78 -16.60
CA LEU A 420 43.47 14.81 -18.04
C LEU A 420 43.28 16.24 -18.58
N ARG A 421 42.53 17.08 -17.86
CA ARG A 421 42.33 18.50 -18.18
C ARG A 421 43.60 19.35 -18.06
N LEU A 422 44.53 18.93 -17.21
CA LEU A 422 45.86 19.54 -17.06
C LEU A 422 46.88 19.02 -18.10
N GLY A 423 46.48 18.10 -18.99
CA GLY A 423 47.36 17.47 -19.98
C GLY A 423 48.15 16.27 -19.46
N SER A 424 48.01 15.93 -18.17
CA SER A 424 48.61 14.78 -17.49
C SER A 424 47.84 13.48 -17.77
N TYR A 425 47.84 13.05 -19.04
CA TYR A 425 47.08 11.85 -19.46
C TYR A 425 47.69 10.54 -18.96
N LEU A 426 49.00 10.49 -18.67
CA LEU A 426 49.67 9.30 -18.12
C LEU A 426 49.23 9.03 -16.69
N GLU A 427 49.09 10.09 -15.89
CA GLU A 427 48.57 10.04 -14.53
C GLU A 427 47.10 9.65 -14.51
N SER A 428 46.31 10.21 -15.42
CA SER A 428 44.91 9.80 -15.64
C SER A 428 44.82 8.30 -16.00
N HIS A 429 45.66 7.84 -16.94
CA HIS A 429 45.73 6.44 -17.36
C HIS A 429 46.10 5.49 -16.20
N ALA A 430 47.08 5.88 -15.37
CA ALA A 430 47.51 5.09 -14.23
C ALA A 430 46.36 4.87 -13.24
N ILE A 431 45.61 5.93 -12.91
CA ILE A 431 44.44 5.84 -12.02
C ILE A 431 43.36 4.93 -12.61
N ILE A 432 43.02 5.11 -13.90
CA ILE A 432 41.97 4.30 -14.54
C ILE A 432 42.38 2.83 -14.64
N THR A 433 43.66 2.53 -14.88
CA THR A 433 44.16 1.15 -14.94
C THR A 433 44.14 0.48 -13.56
N GLU A 434 44.35 1.22 -12.46
CA GLU A 434 44.19 0.72 -11.10
C GLU A 434 42.72 0.38 -10.80
N ILE A 435 41.77 1.21 -11.28
CA ILE A 435 40.34 1.05 -11.04
C ILE A 435 39.70 -0.04 -11.93
N LEU A 436 40.11 -0.11 -13.21
CA LEU A 436 39.64 -1.09 -14.19
C LEU A 436 40.84 -1.83 -14.80
N PRO A 437 41.42 -2.81 -14.08
CA PRO A 437 42.52 -3.61 -14.58
C PRO A 437 42.16 -4.28 -15.91
N GLY A 438 43.00 -4.10 -16.94
CA GLY A 438 42.79 -4.64 -18.28
C GLY A 438 42.16 -3.66 -19.29
N PHE A 439 41.62 -2.52 -18.84
CA PHE A 439 41.17 -1.45 -19.75
C PHE A 439 42.33 -0.53 -20.16
N ASN A 440 43.03 -0.87 -21.25
CA ASN A 440 44.06 0.00 -21.81
C ASN A 440 43.42 1.20 -22.53
N CYS A 441 43.41 2.34 -21.85
CA CYS A 441 42.82 3.58 -22.34
C CYS A 441 43.85 4.67 -22.67
N GLU A 442 45.15 4.38 -22.61
CA GLU A 442 46.21 5.37 -22.82
C GLU A 442 46.01 6.15 -24.13
N THR A 443 45.76 5.45 -25.24
CA THR A 443 45.56 6.07 -26.55
C THR A 443 44.31 6.96 -26.58
N LEU A 444 43.21 6.53 -25.94
CA LEU A 444 41.97 7.33 -25.86
C LEU A 444 42.21 8.62 -25.04
N LEU A 445 42.89 8.50 -23.91
CA LEU A 445 43.21 9.63 -23.03
C LEU A 445 44.20 10.59 -23.66
N ARG A 446 45.22 10.08 -24.36
CA ARG A 446 46.17 10.89 -25.10
C ARG A 446 45.48 11.73 -26.17
N THR A 447 44.65 11.11 -27.00
CA THR A 447 43.86 11.81 -28.02
C THR A 447 42.99 12.87 -27.37
N ARG A 448 42.33 12.53 -26.26
CA ARG A 448 41.47 13.47 -25.53
C ARG A 448 42.25 14.66 -24.94
N ALA A 449 43.42 14.43 -24.36
CA ALA A 449 44.28 15.51 -23.85
C ALA A 449 44.69 16.48 -24.97
N ILE A 450 45.01 15.94 -26.15
CA ILE A 450 45.32 16.75 -27.34
C ILE A 450 44.10 17.58 -27.76
N GLU A 451 42.91 16.98 -27.87
CA GLU A 451 41.67 17.71 -28.19
C GLU A 451 41.41 18.86 -27.20
N LEU A 452 41.60 18.60 -25.91
CA LEU A 452 41.40 19.59 -24.85
C LEU A 452 42.38 20.77 -24.94
N LEU A 453 43.62 20.52 -25.36
CA LEU A 453 44.62 21.56 -25.61
C LEU A 453 44.33 22.38 -26.88
N LEU A 454 43.66 21.78 -27.86
CA LEU A 454 43.34 22.40 -29.15
C LEU A 454 41.99 23.12 -29.18
N THR A 455 41.11 22.88 -28.21
CA THR A 455 39.79 23.51 -28.13
C THR A 455 39.89 24.81 -27.31
N PRO A 456 39.50 26.00 -27.85
CA PRO A 456 39.43 27.22 -27.05
C PRO A 456 38.51 27.02 -25.84
N GLN A 457 38.96 27.44 -24.64
CA GLN A 457 38.22 27.26 -23.39
C GLN A 457 36.98 28.14 -23.30
#